data_AF-A0A3Q9BLP5-F1
#
_entry.id   AF-A0A3Q9BLP5-F1
#
_cell.length_a   1.000
_cell.length_b   1.000
_cell.length_c   1.000
_cell.angle_alpha   90.00
_cell.angle_beta   90.00
_cell.angle_gamma   90.00
#
_symmetry.space_group_name_H-M   'P 1'
#
loop_
_entity.id
_entity.type
_entity.pdbx_description
1 polymer ?
#
loop_
_entity_poly.entity_id
_entity_poly.type
_entity_poly.pdbx_seq_one_letter_code
_entity_poly.pdbx_strand_id
1 'polypeptide(L)'
;MEEHMKKLYLDCTGLSGAIGVSVPDAEIALAGTTIHSLSVRDRNEEYQRFADDYDIHFIFEDAIPEISFYSVPSLEILANDSKEGFIARTNDEAVLYINQNLDCFLIANSWEEFLENKLSWQSNMTPYNGLTFYQSKEDAEKDLDFIDLRELEIK
;
A
#
# COMPACT_ATOMS: atom_id res chain seq x y z
N MET A 1 -0.33 12.16 32.86
CA MET A 1 -0.68 12.92 31.66
C MET A 1 -0.04 12.16 30.52
N GLU A 2 -0.83 11.54 29.63
CA GLU A 2 -0.31 11.15 28.33
C GLU A 2 0.07 12.45 27.62
N GLU A 3 1.37 12.65 27.37
CA GLU A 3 1.79 13.64 26.40
C GLU A 3 1.20 13.20 25.06
N HIS A 4 0.28 14.00 24.52
CA HIS A 4 -0.17 13.82 23.14
C HIS A 4 1.04 14.12 22.26
N MET A 5 1.78 13.09 21.87
CA MET A 5 2.84 13.23 20.87
C MET A 5 2.21 13.73 19.56
N LYS A 6 2.88 14.70 18.93
CA LYS A 6 2.42 15.20 17.63
C LYS A 6 2.50 14.06 16.62
N LYS A 7 1.43 13.77 15.89
CA LYS A 7 1.49 12.83 14.77
C LYS A 7 1.93 13.56 13.51
N LEU A 8 3.00 13.08 12.88
CA LEU A 8 3.52 13.57 11.62
C LEU A 8 3.49 12.46 10.58
N TYR A 9 3.23 12.82 9.33
CA TYR A 9 3.17 11.87 8.23
C TYR A 9 4.39 11.98 7.32
N LEU A 10 5.00 10.85 7.01
CA LEU A 10 6.05 10.77 6.00
C LEU A 10 5.42 10.23 4.71
N ASP A 11 5.42 11.05 3.67
CA ASP A 11 5.01 10.63 2.33
C ASP A 11 6.08 9.70 1.73
N CYS A 12 5.71 8.46 1.48
CA CYS A 12 6.57 7.44 0.90
C CYS A 12 6.46 7.34 -0.61
N THR A 13 5.58 8.11 -1.27
CA THR A 13 5.48 8.07 -2.73
C THR A 13 6.77 8.56 -3.37
N GLY A 14 7.34 7.73 -4.26
CA GLY A 14 8.60 8.04 -4.94
C GLY A 14 9.87 7.95 -4.08
N LEU A 15 9.79 7.54 -2.81
CA LEU A 15 10.98 7.25 -2.01
C LEU A 15 11.62 5.94 -2.49
N SER A 16 12.92 5.98 -2.80
CA SER A 16 13.70 4.79 -3.14
C SER A 16 14.68 4.43 -2.03
N GLY A 17 14.65 3.18 -1.56
CA GLY A 17 15.55 2.69 -0.54
C GLY A 17 15.06 2.93 0.90
N ALA A 18 15.88 2.52 1.88
CA ALA A 18 15.55 2.66 3.29
C ALA A 18 15.83 4.09 3.78
N ILE A 19 14.80 4.75 4.34
CA ILE A 19 14.90 6.08 4.92
C ILE A 19 14.48 5.99 6.38
N GLY A 20 15.38 6.42 7.28
CA GLY A 20 15.08 6.56 8.71
C GLY A 20 14.86 8.03 9.04
N VAL A 21 13.66 8.38 9.51
CA VAL A 21 13.34 9.72 10.01
C VAL A 21 13.02 9.61 11.49
N SER A 22 13.54 10.53 12.29
CA SER A 22 13.21 10.66 13.71
C SER A 22 13.05 12.14 14.04
N VAL A 23 11.92 12.48 14.65
CA VAL A 23 11.58 13.83 15.09
C VAL A 23 11.30 13.76 16.59
N PRO A 24 12.01 14.53 17.43
CA PRO A 24 11.74 14.56 18.87
C PRO A 24 10.26 14.90 19.15
N ASP A 25 9.68 14.20 20.13
CA ASP A 25 8.31 14.44 20.62
C ASP A 25 7.20 14.26 19.56
N ALA A 26 7.48 13.50 18.50
CA ALA A 26 6.52 13.18 17.45
C ALA A 26 6.48 11.68 17.11
N GLU A 27 5.27 11.19 16.85
CA GLU A 27 5.03 9.90 16.22
C GLU A 27 5.03 10.08 14.69
N ILE A 28 5.79 9.25 13.98
CA ILE A 28 5.85 9.28 12.52
C ILE A 28 5.03 8.13 11.98
N ALA A 29 3.99 8.44 11.21
CA ALA A 29 3.23 7.47 10.44
C ALA A 29 3.59 7.58 8.96
N LEU A 30 3.71 6.44 8.29
CA LEU A 30 3.92 6.44 6.84
C LEU A 30 2.60 6.67 6.11
N ALA A 31 2.66 7.40 5.01
CA ALA A 31 1.53 7.70 4.15
C ALA A 31 1.93 7.57 2.67
N GLY A 32 0.92 7.42 1.82
CA GLY A 32 1.09 7.30 0.38
C GLY A 32 1.00 5.87 -0.14
N THR A 33 0.76 5.77 -1.43
CA THR A 33 0.54 4.51 -2.13
C THR A 33 1.70 4.25 -3.08
N THR A 34 2.37 3.11 -2.94
CA THR A 34 3.47 2.68 -3.80
C THR A 34 3.07 1.44 -4.59
N ILE A 35 3.81 1.15 -5.66
CA ILE A 35 3.65 -0.07 -6.46
C ILE A 35 4.94 -0.87 -6.36
N HIS A 36 4.81 -2.13 -5.96
CA HIS A 36 5.85 -3.13 -6.12
C HIS A 36 5.73 -3.74 -7.51
N SER A 37 6.68 -3.42 -8.39
CA SER A 37 6.76 -4.00 -9.73
C SER A 37 7.91 -5.00 -9.84
N LEU A 38 7.64 -6.13 -10.48
CA LEU A 38 8.64 -7.15 -10.80
C LEU A 38 9.30 -6.85 -12.14
N SER A 39 10.55 -7.30 -12.32
CA SER A 39 11.20 -7.18 -13.62
C SER A 39 10.49 -8.05 -14.65
N VAL A 40 10.33 -7.54 -15.87
CA VAL A 40 9.77 -8.32 -17.00
C VAL A 40 10.58 -9.60 -17.24
N ARG A 41 11.86 -9.61 -16.86
CA ARG A 41 12.75 -10.78 -16.96
C ARG A 41 12.40 -11.91 -15.99
N ASP A 42 11.72 -11.59 -14.89
CA ASP A 42 11.34 -12.56 -13.86
C ASP A 42 9.99 -13.23 -14.19
N ARG A 43 9.27 -12.73 -15.21
CA ARG A 43 8.00 -13.29 -15.68
C ARG A 43 8.18 -14.76 -16.05
N ASN A 44 7.32 -15.61 -15.53
CA ASN A 44 7.41 -17.07 -15.69
C ASN A 44 6.02 -17.73 -15.61
N GLU A 45 5.98 -19.05 -15.82
CA GLU A 45 4.74 -19.85 -15.82
C GLU A 45 4.01 -19.83 -14.48
N GLU A 46 4.73 -19.65 -13.36
CA GLU A 46 4.09 -19.56 -12.05
C GLU A 46 3.28 -18.27 -11.92
N TYR A 47 3.84 -17.11 -12.30
CA TYR A 47 3.08 -15.86 -12.31
C TYR A 47 1.88 -15.90 -13.26
N GLN A 48 2.01 -16.55 -14.42
CA GLN A 48 0.87 -16.75 -15.32
C GLN A 48 -0.21 -17.63 -14.67
N ARG A 49 0.18 -18.70 -13.97
CA ARG A 49 -0.76 -19.56 -13.23
C ARG A 49 -1.51 -18.78 -12.14
N PHE A 50 -0.87 -17.82 -11.47
CA PHE A 50 -1.56 -16.96 -10.50
C PHE A 50 -2.67 -16.12 -11.14
N ALA A 51 -2.41 -15.57 -12.33
CA ALA A 51 -3.41 -14.82 -13.10
C ALA A 51 -4.55 -15.75 -13.56
N ASP A 52 -4.23 -16.91 -14.13
CA ASP A 52 -5.20 -17.81 -14.73
C ASP A 52 -6.09 -18.53 -13.70
N ASP A 53 -5.49 -19.00 -12.60
CA ASP A 53 -6.19 -19.85 -11.63
C ASP A 53 -6.82 -19.04 -10.48
N TYR A 54 -6.25 -17.88 -10.13
CA TYR A 54 -6.60 -17.13 -8.91
C TYR A 54 -7.02 -15.68 -9.17
N ASP A 55 -6.95 -15.21 -10.43
CA ASP A 55 -7.18 -13.81 -10.80
C ASP A 55 -6.26 -12.82 -10.05
N ILE A 56 -5.01 -13.26 -9.82
CA ILE A 56 -3.96 -12.45 -9.17
C ILE A 56 -2.90 -12.12 -10.22
N HIS A 57 -2.93 -10.88 -10.71
CA HIS A 57 -2.04 -10.40 -11.77
C HIS A 57 -0.94 -9.56 -11.14
N PHE A 58 0.25 -10.15 -10.95
CA PHE A 58 1.40 -9.41 -10.43
C PHE A 58 1.81 -8.29 -11.39
N ILE A 59 2.20 -7.14 -10.81
CA ILE A 59 2.57 -5.96 -11.59
C ILE A 59 4.02 -6.11 -12.08
N PHE A 60 4.23 -5.89 -13.38
CA PHE A 60 5.55 -5.87 -14.01
C PHE A 60 5.92 -4.46 -14.48
N GLU A 61 7.22 -4.19 -14.60
CA GLU A 61 7.78 -2.89 -15.01
C GLU A 61 7.21 -2.33 -16.33
N ASP A 62 6.75 -3.19 -17.25
CA ASP A 62 6.16 -2.82 -18.54
C ASP A 62 4.64 -2.55 -18.47
N ALA A 63 4.02 -2.74 -17.32
CA ALA A 63 2.57 -2.69 -17.12
C ALA A 63 2.17 -2.07 -15.77
N ILE A 64 2.81 -0.96 -15.40
CA ILE A 64 2.49 -0.22 -14.17
C ILE A 64 1.11 0.44 -14.28
N PRO A 65 0.15 0.15 -13.38
CA PRO A 65 -1.15 0.80 -13.37
C PRO A 65 -1.06 2.26 -12.91
N GLU A 66 -2.00 3.09 -13.38
CA GLU A 66 -2.22 4.44 -12.85
C GLU A 66 -2.94 4.35 -11.50
N ILE A 67 -2.44 5.08 -10.50
CA ILE A 67 -3.06 5.17 -9.17
C ILE A 67 -3.73 6.53 -9.04
N SER A 68 -5.04 6.51 -8.81
CA SER A 68 -5.89 7.70 -8.72
C SER A 68 -6.25 8.09 -7.28
N PHE A 69 -5.52 7.55 -6.29
CA PHE A 69 -5.74 7.81 -4.88
C PHE A 69 -4.43 7.88 -4.09
N TYR A 70 -4.52 8.45 -2.90
CA TYR A 70 -3.46 8.52 -1.92
C TYR A 70 -3.94 7.89 -0.60
N SER A 71 -3.18 6.96 -0.03
CA SER A 71 -3.60 6.22 1.16
C SER A 71 -2.95 6.72 2.46
N VAL A 72 -3.71 6.70 3.55
CA VAL A 72 -3.21 6.89 4.91
C VAL A 72 -3.79 5.81 5.84
N PRO A 73 -2.97 4.98 6.52
CA PRO A 73 -1.51 4.87 6.39
C PRO A 73 -1.05 4.40 5.00
N SER A 74 0.27 4.29 4.81
CA SER A 74 0.86 3.87 3.54
C SER A 74 0.47 2.45 3.15
N LEU A 75 0.50 2.21 1.84
CA LEU A 75 0.09 0.98 1.19
C LEU A 75 1.06 0.65 0.04
N GLU A 76 1.47 -0.61 -0.08
CA GLU A 76 2.23 -1.12 -1.23
C GLU A 76 1.33 -2.03 -2.07
N ILE A 77 1.04 -1.65 -3.32
CA ILE A 77 0.28 -2.46 -4.28
C ILE A 77 1.19 -3.50 -4.90
N LEU A 78 0.77 -4.76 -4.88
CA LEU A 78 1.56 -5.91 -5.33
C LEU A 78 1.01 -6.54 -6.62
N ALA A 79 -0.32 -6.50 -6.79
CA ALA A 79 -1.02 -7.12 -7.90
C ALA A 79 -2.35 -6.40 -8.17
N ASN A 80 -2.94 -6.67 -9.34
CA ASN A 80 -4.32 -6.34 -9.66
C ASN A 80 -5.14 -7.59 -10.02
N ASP A 81 -6.45 -7.43 -10.15
CA ASP A 81 -7.35 -8.47 -10.66
C ASP A 81 -7.95 -8.09 -12.02
N SER A 82 -8.70 -9.00 -12.65
CA SER A 82 -9.41 -8.75 -13.92
C SER A 82 -10.50 -7.69 -13.85
N LYS A 83 -10.86 -7.20 -12.65
CA LYS A 83 -11.88 -6.18 -12.39
C LYS A 83 -11.26 -4.82 -12.04
N GLU A 84 -9.97 -4.66 -12.29
CA GLU A 84 -9.21 -3.45 -11.98
C GLU A 84 -9.20 -3.11 -10.48
N GLY A 85 -9.37 -4.12 -9.61
CA GLY A 85 -9.08 -4.01 -8.19
C GLY A 85 -7.60 -4.25 -7.90
N PHE A 86 -7.13 -3.74 -6.76
CA PHE A 86 -5.76 -3.87 -6.31
C PHE A 86 -5.65 -4.83 -5.12
N ILE A 87 -4.61 -5.66 -5.14
CA ILE A 87 -4.14 -6.45 -3.99
C ILE A 87 -2.90 -5.75 -3.46
N ALA A 88 -2.95 -5.39 -2.18
CA ALA A 88 -1.97 -4.52 -1.59
C ALA A 88 -1.65 -4.92 -0.15
N ARG A 89 -0.50 -4.47 0.35
CA ARG A 89 0.02 -4.80 1.67
C ARG A 89 0.24 -3.53 2.49
N THR A 90 -0.12 -3.60 3.76
CA THR A 90 0.13 -2.54 4.73
C THR A 90 1.50 -2.72 5.40
N ASN A 91 1.98 -1.69 6.10
CA ASN A 91 3.23 -1.81 6.87
C ASN A 91 3.18 -2.88 7.97
N ASP A 92 1.99 -3.20 8.46
CA ASP A 92 1.75 -4.23 9.48
C ASP A 92 1.51 -5.62 8.86
N GLU A 93 1.96 -5.82 7.61
CA GLU A 93 1.89 -7.06 6.82
C GLU A 93 0.49 -7.53 6.39
N ALA A 94 -0.59 -6.90 6.86
CA ALA A 94 -1.95 -7.21 6.42
C ALA A 94 -2.09 -7.03 4.91
N VAL A 95 -2.77 -7.98 4.26
CA VAL A 95 -3.06 -7.98 2.82
C VAL A 95 -4.50 -7.56 2.61
N LEU A 96 -4.68 -6.55 1.79
CA LEU A 96 -5.94 -5.89 1.50
C LEU A 96 -6.30 -6.03 0.02
N TYR A 97 -7.60 -6.10 -0.25
CA TYR A 97 -8.16 -5.89 -1.57
C TYR A 97 -8.87 -4.54 -1.61
N ILE A 98 -8.62 -3.75 -2.65
CA ILE A 98 -9.23 -2.44 -2.88
C ILE A 98 -9.89 -2.48 -4.24
N ASN A 99 -11.22 -2.32 -4.28
CA ASN A 99 -11.95 -2.30 -5.55
C ASN A 99 -11.88 -0.92 -6.22
N GLN A 100 -12.44 -0.81 -7.43
CA GLN A 100 -12.51 0.45 -8.19
C GLN A 100 -13.25 1.60 -7.47
N ASN A 101 -14.11 1.29 -6.50
CA ASN A 101 -14.83 2.30 -5.71
C ASN A 101 -14.07 2.71 -4.44
N LEU A 102 -12.85 2.20 -4.24
CA LEU A 102 -12.06 2.35 -3.02
C LEU A 102 -12.70 1.70 -1.78
N ASP A 103 -13.62 0.74 -1.97
CA ASP A 103 -14.00 -0.14 -0.87
C ASP A 103 -12.83 -1.07 -0.55
N CYS A 104 -12.45 -1.12 0.72
CA CYS A 104 -11.30 -1.87 1.19
C CYS A 104 -11.73 -3.11 1.99
N PHE A 105 -11.06 -4.23 1.74
CA PHE A 105 -11.33 -5.50 2.39
C PHE A 105 -10.03 -6.14 2.87
N LEU A 106 -10.01 -6.64 4.11
CA LEU A 106 -8.97 -7.53 4.59
C LEU A 106 -9.16 -8.90 3.94
N ILE A 107 -8.08 -9.43 3.33
CA ILE A 107 -8.08 -10.74 2.67
C ILE A 107 -7.09 -11.73 3.28
N ALA A 108 -6.07 -11.25 4.00
CA ALA A 108 -5.20 -12.04 4.87
C ALA A 108 -4.45 -11.15 5.87
N ASN A 109 -3.93 -11.71 6.97
CA ASN A 109 -3.14 -10.96 7.95
C ASN A 109 -1.64 -10.92 7.59
N SER A 110 -1.21 -11.74 6.64
CA SER A 110 0.16 -11.74 6.12
C SER A 110 0.19 -12.19 4.66
N TRP A 111 1.28 -11.86 3.97
CA TRP A 111 1.50 -12.34 2.60
C TRP A 111 1.58 -13.87 2.52
N GLU A 112 2.18 -14.52 3.52
CA GLU A 112 2.24 -15.99 3.61
C GLU A 112 0.84 -16.61 3.72
N GLU A 113 0.00 -16.09 4.63
CA GLU A 113 -1.39 -16.54 4.78
C GLU A 113 -2.19 -16.32 3.49
N PHE A 114 -1.95 -15.21 2.79
CA PHE A 114 -2.58 -14.94 1.50
C PHE A 114 -2.21 -16.00 0.45
N LEU A 115 -0.92 -16.35 0.33
CA LEU A 115 -0.46 -17.36 -0.64
C LEU A 115 -0.99 -18.77 -0.32
N GLU A 116 -1.15 -19.12 0.95
CA GLU A 116 -1.78 -20.37 1.39
C GLU A 116 -3.27 -20.41 1.01
N ASN A 117 -3.97 -19.28 1.14
CA ASN A 117 -5.41 -19.17 0.90
C ASN A 117 -5.80 -18.57 -0.47
N LYS A 118 -4.86 -18.44 -1.40
CA LYS A 118 -5.07 -17.83 -2.74
C LYS A 118 -6.18 -18.44 -3.59
N LEU A 119 -6.66 -19.65 -3.27
CA LEU A 119 -7.81 -20.25 -3.96
C LEU A 119 -9.16 -19.66 -3.52
N SER A 120 -9.22 -19.11 -2.31
CA SER A 120 -10.47 -18.65 -1.67
C SER A 120 -10.43 -17.20 -1.22
N TRP A 121 -9.39 -16.44 -1.60
CA TRP A 121 -9.19 -15.06 -1.13
C TRP A 121 -10.40 -14.16 -1.38
N GLN A 122 -11.07 -14.31 -2.54
CA GLN A 122 -12.27 -13.52 -2.88
C GLN A 122 -13.47 -13.82 -1.97
N SER A 123 -13.52 -15.00 -1.36
CA SER A 123 -14.59 -15.41 -0.43
C SER A 123 -14.30 -15.03 1.02
N ASN A 124 -13.04 -14.70 1.34
CA ASN A 124 -12.58 -14.37 2.70
C ASN A 124 -12.55 -12.86 2.97
N MET A 125 -13.08 -12.05 2.05
CA MET A 125 -13.09 -10.59 2.16
C MET A 125 -13.90 -10.13 3.36
N THR A 126 -13.25 -9.36 4.25
CA THR A 126 -13.91 -8.71 5.39
C THR A 126 -13.74 -7.20 5.26
N PRO A 127 -14.79 -6.36 5.40
CA PRO A 127 -14.65 -4.92 5.31
C PRO A 127 -13.55 -4.37 6.23
N TYR A 128 -12.70 -3.51 5.70
CA TYR A 128 -11.55 -2.94 6.41
C TYR A 128 -11.60 -1.42 6.39
N ASN A 129 -11.66 -0.80 7.57
CA ASN A 129 -11.78 0.65 7.74
C ASN A 129 -10.51 1.30 8.32
N GLY A 130 -9.39 0.59 8.27
CA GLY A 130 -8.10 1.10 8.78
C GLY A 130 -7.37 2.02 7.82
N LEU A 131 -7.89 2.24 6.61
CA LEU A 131 -7.36 3.15 5.61
C LEU A 131 -8.29 4.34 5.38
N THR A 132 -7.70 5.50 5.12
CA THR A 132 -8.36 6.66 4.54
C THR A 132 -7.76 6.92 3.18
N PHE A 133 -8.62 7.12 2.17
CA PHE A 133 -8.20 7.49 0.82
C PHE A 133 -8.47 8.97 0.56
N TYR A 134 -7.47 9.64 0.00
CA TYR A 134 -7.54 11.01 -0.52
C TYR A 134 -7.38 10.98 -2.04
N GLN A 135 -7.84 12.02 -2.74
CA GLN A 135 -7.64 12.09 -4.20
C GLN A 135 -6.18 12.37 -4.56
N SER A 136 -5.45 13.06 -3.68
CA SER A 136 -4.03 13.33 -3.84
C SER A 136 -3.36 13.58 -2.48
N LYS A 137 -2.03 13.73 -2.49
CA LYS A 137 -1.28 14.16 -1.31
C LYS A 137 -1.70 15.55 -0.84
N GLU A 138 -1.89 16.49 -1.75
CA GLU A 138 -2.30 17.87 -1.43
C GLU A 138 -3.68 17.91 -0.76
N ASP A 139 -4.56 16.96 -1.08
CA ASP A 139 -5.81 16.79 -0.36
C ASP A 139 -5.59 16.26 1.06
N ALA A 140 -4.68 15.30 1.26
CA ALA A 140 -4.31 14.80 2.57
C ALA A 140 -3.64 15.87 3.46
N GLU A 141 -2.83 16.76 2.88
CA GLU A 141 -2.17 17.87 3.57
C GLU A 141 -3.14 18.92 4.15
N LYS A 142 -4.41 18.92 3.72
CA LYS A 142 -5.45 19.77 4.33
C LYS A 142 -5.86 19.30 5.72
N ASP A 143 -5.75 17.99 5.96
CA ASP A 143 -6.22 17.34 7.18
C ASP A 143 -5.07 16.84 8.07
N LEU A 144 -3.87 16.66 7.50
CA LEU A 144 -2.73 16.00 8.15
C LEU A 144 -1.44 16.82 8.04
N ASP A 145 -0.62 16.78 9.10
CA ASP A 145 0.71 17.42 9.12
C ASP A 145 1.77 16.49 8.52
N PHE A 146 2.39 16.90 7.40
CA PHE A 146 3.45 16.15 6.75
C PHE A 146 4.86 16.64 7.11
N ILE A 147 5.81 15.71 7.12
CA ILE A 147 7.23 16.02 7.23
C ILE A 147 7.74 16.51 5.88
N ASP A 148 8.35 17.70 5.86
CA ASP A 148 9.14 18.14 4.71
C ASP A 148 10.60 17.68 4.89
N LEU A 149 11.00 16.67 4.11
CA LEU A 149 12.37 16.16 4.12
C LEU A 149 13.42 17.23 3.77
N ARG A 150 13.04 18.31 3.07
CA ARG A 150 13.95 19.42 2.72
C ARG A 150 14.27 20.31 3.92
N GLU A 151 13.41 20.30 4.94
CA GLU A 151 13.57 21.07 6.16
C GLU A 151 14.34 20.29 7.25
N LEU A 152 14.64 19.01 7.00
CA LEU A 152 15.43 18.19 7.91
C LEU A 152 16.93 18.38 7.67
N GLU A 153 17.67 18.67 8.73
CA GLU A 153 19.13 18.60 8.71
C GLU A 153 19.56 17.13 8.56
N ILE A 154 20.05 16.75 7.38
CA ILE A 154 20.70 15.46 7.16
C ILE A 154 22.06 15.50 7.88
N LYS A 155 22.22 14.69 8.92
CA LYS A 155 23.50 14.50 9.63
C LYS A 155 24.25 13.28 9.11
#